data_AF-A0A496SAW3-F1
#
_entry.id   AF-A0A496SAW3-F1
#
_cell.length_a   1.000
_cell.length_b   1.000
_cell.length_c   1.000
_cell.angle_alpha   90.00
_cell.angle_beta   90.00
_cell.angle_gamma   90.00
#
_symmetry.space_group_name_H-M   'P 1'
#
loop_
_entity.id
_entity.type
_entity.pdbx_description
1 polymer ?
#
loop_
_entity_poly.entity_id
_entity_poly.type
_entity_poly.pdbx_seq_one_letter_code
_entity_poly.pdbx_strand_id
1 'polypeptide(L)'
;MRMLGFLFWLSLAAWASIPSAQERFPGEREMPRRAAKIAGEAKNVRLVGRWPYGPAFAVVVQGRYAYLGSGGVVFVLDISDPSSPRKVGECATPGIVEGLFVSGDYLYVADGEAGLRIIDISSPSSPKEVGAYDTPGCAWAVHVSGSYAYVADGRKGLRVIDISDPSSPKEVGAYDTPDWAEDVHVSGSYAYVADKERLFPNTC
;
A
#
# COMPACT_ATOMS: atom_id res chain seq x y z
N MET A 1 -34.45 -61.43 20.78
CA MET A 1 -33.15 -61.46 21.47
C MET A 1 -32.73 -60.02 21.69
N ARG A 2 -32.80 -59.57 22.97
CA ARG A 2 -32.33 -58.32 23.61
C ARG A 2 -32.55 -56.99 22.86
N MET A 3 -33.56 -56.18 23.20
CA MET A 3 -33.78 -55.34 24.39
C MET A 3 -33.02 -54.00 24.40
N LEU A 4 -33.84 -52.92 24.44
CA LEU A 4 -33.75 -51.67 25.21
C LEU A 4 -32.60 -50.68 24.92
N GLY A 5 -32.78 -49.36 25.04
CA GLY A 5 -33.93 -48.60 25.52
C GLY A 5 -33.64 -47.09 25.65
N PHE A 6 -34.69 -46.31 25.39
CA PHE A 6 -35.12 -44.99 25.88
C PHE A 6 -34.21 -44.06 26.72
N LEU A 7 -34.23 -42.79 26.28
CA LEU A 7 -34.47 -41.51 26.98
C LEU A 7 -33.53 -40.95 28.07
N PHE A 8 -33.13 -39.69 27.79
CA PHE A 8 -33.07 -38.47 28.63
C PHE A 8 -32.68 -38.57 30.12
N TRP A 9 -31.75 -37.69 30.53
CA TRP A 9 -31.96 -36.68 31.58
C TRP A 9 -30.92 -35.55 31.50
N LEU A 10 -31.36 -34.33 31.83
CA LEU A 10 -30.54 -33.14 32.09
C LEU A 10 -29.86 -33.24 33.47
N SER A 11 -28.65 -32.71 33.61
CA SER A 11 -28.18 -32.15 34.88
C SER A 11 -27.14 -31.05 34.67
N LEU A 12 -27.33 -29.95 35.38
CA LEU A 12 -26.47 -28.79 35.51
C LEU A 12 -25.14 -29.08 36.22
N ALA A 13 -24.23 -28.11 36.03
CA ALA A 13 -23.10 -27.70 36.86
C ALA A 13 -21.70 -28.22 36.47
N ALA A 14 -20.86 -27.32 35.93
CA ALA A 14 -19.63 -26.89 36.62
C ALA A 14 -18.93 -25.76 35.83
N TRP A 15 -18.95 -24.57 36.42
CA TRP A 15 -17.94 -23.53 36.24
C TRP A 15 -16.62 -24.07 36.82
N ALA A 16 -15.52 -24.10 36.06
CA ALA A 16 -14.15 -24.06 36.61
C ALA A 16 -13.09 -23.82 35.51
N SER A 17 -12.41 -22.68 35.62
CA SER A 17 -10.96 -22.50 35.41
C SER A 17 -10.36 -22.80 34.03
N ILE A 18 -10.23 -21.73 33.22
CA ILE A 18 -9.24 -21.65 32.14
C ILE A 18 -7.84 -21.61 32.80
N PRO A 19 -6.93 -22.56 32.51
CA PRO A 19 -5.56 -22.47 33.02
C PRO A 19 -4.81 -21.32 32.33
N SER A 20 -4.18 -20.51 33.16
CA SER A 20 -3.24 -19.45 32.79
C SER A 20 -2.05 -19.98 32.00
N ALA A 21 -1.52 -19.11 31.13
CA ALA A 21 -0.29 -19.29 30.38
C ALA A 21 0.86 -19.93 31.19
N GLN A 22 1.22 -21.17 30.86
CA GLN A 22 2.58 -21.76 30.96
C GLN A 22 2.56 -23.27 30.68
N GLU A 23 2.17 -23.71 29.48
CA GLU A 23 2.52 -25.06 29.02
C GLU A 23 3.38 -24.96 27.76
N ARG A 24 4.66 -25.27 27.94
CA ARG A 24 5.73 -25.20 26.94
C ARG A 24 5.90 -26.59 26.34
N PHE A 25 5.66 -26.74 25.05
CA PHE A 25 5.84 -28.04 24.37
C PHE A 25 7.32 -28.44 24.35
N PRO A 26 7.68 -29.69 24.70
CA PRO A 26 9.07 -30.14 24.65
C PRO A 26 9.50 -30.34 23.19
N GLY A 27 10.34 -29.42 22.68
CA GLY A 27 10.88 -29.51 21.31
C GLY A 27 11.09 -28.17 20.61
N GLU A 28 10.55 -27.06 21.14
CA GLU A 28 10.82 -25.73 20.59
C GLU A 28 12.25 -25.29 20.93
N ARG A 29 13.16 -25.44 19.95
CA ARG A 29 14.38 -24.65 19.96
C ARG A 29 13.97 -23.18 19.91
N GLU A 30 14.26 -22.43 20.98
CA GLU A 30 14.20 -20.98 20.96
C GLU A 30 15.02 -20.49 19.76
N MET A 31 14.33 -20.07 18.70
CA MET A 31 14.94 -19.26 17.65
C MET A 31 15.40 -17.99 18.35
N PRO A 32 16.71 -17.68 18.43
CA PRO A 32 17.14 -16.44 19.02
C PRO A 32 16.43 -15.32 18.25
N ARG A 33 15.69 -14.47 18.96
CA ARG A 33 15.19 -13.21 18.40
C ARG A 33 16.42 -12.51 17.86
N ARG A 34 16.63 -12.55 16.54
CA ARG A 34 17.66 -11.75 15.89
C ARG A 34 17.25 -10.30 16.13
N ALA A 35 17.73 -9.72 17.21
CA ALA A 35 17.86 -8.28 17.31
C ALA A 35 18.63 -7.88 16.04
N ALA A 36 17.95 -7.21 15.12
CA ALA A 36 18.53 -6.83 13.86
C ALA A 36 19.74 -5.95 14.16
N LYS A 37 20.94 -6.51 13.99
CA LYS A 37 22.19 -5.77 14.03
C LYS A 37 22.24 -4.93 12.75
N ILE A 38 21.51 -3.83 12.72
CA ILE A 38 21.60 -2.82 11.65
C ILE A 38 22.62 -1.78 12.12
N ALA A 39 23.87 -2.21 12.19
CA ALA A 39 25.02 -1.34 12.38
C ALA A 39 26.24 -2.01 11.76
N GLY A 40 26.18 -2.23 10.45
CA GLY A 40 27.41 -2.18 9.65
C GLY A 40 27.66 -0.71 9.34
N GLU A 41 28.89 -0.23 9.56
CA GLU A 41 29.27 1.14 9.22
C GLU A 41 29.07 1.36 7.71
N ALA A 42 28.05 2.11 7.34
CA ALA A 42 27.90 2.58 5.98
C ALA A 42 29.00 3.62 5.72
N LYS A 43 29.79 3.43 4.66
CA LYS A 43 30.99 4.23 4.40
C LYS A 43 30.72 5.72 4.14
N ASN A 44 29.49 6.06 3.77
CA ASN A 44 29.08 7.41 3.35
C ASN A 44 27.60 7.71 3.65
N VAL A 45 26.93 6.89 4.47
CA VAL A 45 25.51 7.07 4.84
C VAL A 45 25.37 6.91 6.34
N ARG A 46 24.48 7.70 6.95
CA ARG A 46 24.12 7.56 8.37
C ARG A 46 22.62 7.56 8.50
N LEU A 47 22.09 6.59 9.25
CA LEU A 47 20.68 6.58 9.64
C LEU A 47 20.40 7.80 10.54
N VAL A 48 19.44 8.64 10.14
CA VAL A 48 19.01 9.82 10.91
C VAL A 48 17.78 9.50 11.77
N GLY A 49 16.80 8.83 11.19
CA GLY A 49 15.57 8.40 11.86
C GLY A 49 14.87 7.30 11.07
N ARG A 50 13.79 6.76 11.65
CA ARG A 50 13.00 5.69 11.01
C ARG A 50 11.52 5.84 11.35
N TRP A 51 10.67 5.49 10.40
CA TRP A 51 9.28 5.16 10.67
C TRP A 51 9.20 3.69 11.11
N PRO A 52 8.77 3.39 12.35
CA PRO A 52 8.90 2.04 12.90
C PRO A 52 7.71 1.11 12.56
N TYR A 53 6.72 1.58 11.78
CA TYR A 53 5.46 0.86 11.58
C TYR A 53 5.29 0.38 10.15
N GLY A 54 4.99 -0.92 10.01
CA GLY A 54 4.57 -1.55 8.77
C GLY A 54 5.62 -1.54 7.64
N PRO A 55 5.41 -2.34 6.60
CA PRO A 55 6.08 -2.11 5.33
C PRO A 55 5.54 -0.81 4.70
N ALA A 56 6.41 -0.09 3.99
CA ALA A 56 6.01 0.96 3.07
C ALA A 56 6.39 0.51 1.66
N PHE A 57 5.40 0.49 0.76
CA PHE A 57 5.59 0.08 -0.63
C PHE A 57 5.94 1.28 -1.52
N ALA A 58 5.34 2.44 -1.22
CA ALA A 58 5.60 3.69 -1.90
C ALA A 58 5.86 4.82 -0.91
N VAL A 59 6.72 5.76 -1.31
CA VAL A 59 6.98 7.01 -0.57
C VAL A 59 7.13 8.17 -1.54
N VAL A 60 6.51 9.31 -1.21
CA VAL A 60 6.77 10.59 -1.88
C VAL A 60 6.87 11.70 -0.84
N VAL A 61 7.65 12.74 -1.13
CA VAL A 61 7.90 13.86 -0.21
C VAL A 61 7.50 15.17 -0.87
N GLN A 62 6.78 16.01 -0.14
CA GLN A 62 6.49 17.39 -0.52
C GLN A 62 6.71 18.31 0.66
N GLY A 63 7.69 19.21 0.54
CA GLY A 63 8.08 20.11 1.62
C GLY A 63 8.44 19.36 2.91
N ARG A 64 7.69 19.63 3.99
CA ARG A 64 7.90 19.00 5.31
C ARG A 64 7.15 17.70 5.52
N TYR A 65 6.42 17.22 4.52
CA TYR A 65 5.56 16.03 4.64
C TYR A 65 6.07 14.89 3.76
N ALA A 66 6.00 13.68 4.30
CA ALA A 66 6.16 12.44 3.55
C ALA A 66 4.82 11.70 3.52
N TYR A 67 4.48 11.15 2.36
CA TYR A 67 3.29 10.34 2.13
C TYR A 67 3.75 8.91 1.90
N LEU A 68 3.20 7.96 2.65
CA LEU A 68 3.60 6.56 2.64
C LEU A 68 2.43 5.65 2.31
N GLY A 69 2.58 4.80 1.31
CA GLY A 69 1.66 3.70 1.04
C GLY A 69 1.98 2.48 1.89
N SER A 70 1.02 2.00 2.68
CA SER A 70 1.17 0.82 3.53
C SER A 70 -0.09 -0.05 3.47
N GLY A 71 -0.11 -0.99 2.52
CA GLY A 71 -1.33 -1.74 2.20
C GLY A 71 -2.40 -0.81 1.62
N GLY A 72 -3.65 -0.92 2.06
CA GLY A 72 -4.76 -0.03 1.65
C GLY A 72 -4.87 1.26 2.46
N VAL A 73 -3.74 1.84 2.86
CA VAL A 73 -3.70 3.10 3.60
C VAL A 73 -2.53 3.96 3.12
N VAL A 74 -2.80 5.25 2.92
CA VAL A 74 -1.79 6.29 2.81
C VAL A 74 -1.63 6.98 4.16
N PHE A 75 -0.42 6.98 4.71
CA PHE A 75 -0.07 7.78 5.88
C PHE A 75 0.56 9.10 5.48
N VAL A 76 0.19 10.18 6.18
CA VAL A 76 0.84 11.49 6.07
C VAL A 76 1.72 11.68 7.30
N LEU A 77 3.02 11.85 7.07
CA LEU A 77 4.02 12.06 8.12
C LEU A 77 4.58 13.48 8.06
N ASP A 78 4.65 14.15 9.21
CA ASP A 78 5.48 15.33 9.40
C ASP A 78 6.92 14.90 9.67
N ILE A 79 7.82 15.32 8.79
CA ILE A 79 9.25 14.97 8.80
C ILE A 79 10.15 16.17 9.09
N SER A 80 9.61 17.22 9.74
CA SER A 80 10.39 18.41 10.13
C SER A 80 11.55 18.10 11.06
N ASP A 81 11.37 17.08 11.90
CA ASP A 81 12.47 16.38 12.57
C ASP A 81 12.67 15.03 11.88
N PRO A 82 13.66 14.89 10.98
CA PRO A 82 13.91 13.63 10.27
C PRO A 82 14.39 12.51 11.19
N SER A 83 14.80 12.82 12.43
CA SER A 83 15.15 11.81 13.42
C SER A 83 13.93 11.18 14.10
N SER A 84 12.80 11.88 14.08
CA SER A 84 11.55 11.48 14.72
C SER A 84 10.30 11.79 13.86
N PRO A 85 10.12 11.11 12.70
CA PRO A 85 8.92 11.28 11.88
C PRO A 85 7.63 11.00 12.65
N ARG A 86 6.62 11.85 12.44
CA ARG A 86 5.33 11.76 13.17
C ARG A 86 4.15 11.67 12.21
N LYS A 87 3.27 10.67 12.38
CA LYS A 87 2.00 10.63 11.64
C LYS A 87 1.10 11.80 12.04
N VAL A 88 0.60 12.52 11.05
CA VAL A 88 -0.33 13.64 11.23
C VAL A 88 -1.70 13.38 10.59
N GLY A 89 -1.78 12.49 9.60
CA GLY A 89 -3.03 12.12 8.94
C GLY A 89 -2.93 10.77 8.26
N GLU A 90 -4.07 10.25 7.81
CA GLU A 90 -4.15 9.02 7.03
C GLU A 90 -5.41 9.00 6.17
N CYS A 91 -5.37 8.29 5.05
CA CYS A 91 -6.51 8.05 4.18
C CYS A 91 -6.52 6.56 3.79
N ALA A 92 -7.63 5.88 4.01
CA ALA A 92 -7.82 4.52 3.53
C ALA A 92 -8.09 4.54 2.02
N THR A 93 -7.58 3.53 1.32
CA THR A 93 -7.84 3.26 -0.10
C THR A 93 -8.42 1.85 -0.24
N PRO A 94 -9.23 1.58 -1.28
CA PRO A 94 -9.86 0.26 -1.45
C PRO A 94 -8.89 -0.85 -1.88
N GLY A 95 -7.76 -0.50 -2.51
CA GLY A 95 -6.77 -1.45 -3.02
C GLY A 95 -5.50 -1.54 -2.18
N ILE A 96 -4.40 -1.91 -2.85
CA ILE A 96 -3.05 -1.90 -2.28
C ILE A 96 -2.31 -0.72 -2.92
N VAL A 97 -1.76 0.16 -2.10
CA VAL A 97 -0.98 1.29 -2.59
C VAL A 97 0.38 0.81 -3.12
N GLU A 98 0.53 0.79 -4.44
CA GLU A 98 1.74 0.37 -5.15
C GLU A 98 2.62 1.58 -5.54
N GLY A 99 1.99 2.68 -5.94
CA GLY A 99 2.69 3.87 -6.43
C GLY A 99 2.07 5.17 -5.93
N LEU A 100 2.91 6.19 -5.73
CA LEU A 100 2.49 7.52 -5.28
C LEU A 100 3.14 8.60 -6.12
N PHE A 101 2.36 9.63 -6.46
CA PHE A 101 2.88 10.86 -7.05
C PHE A 101 2.19 12.08 -6.44
N VAL A 102 2.95 13.11 -6.07
CA VAL A 102 2.42 14.34 -5.48
C VAL A 102 2.50 15.49 -6.48
N SER A 103 1.40 16.22 -6.67
CA SER A 103 1.36 17.41 -7.52
C SER A 103 0.39 18.44 -6.94
N GLY A 104 0.91 19.62 -6.58
CA GLY A 104 0.14 20.64 -5.89
C GLY A 104 -0.49 20.10 -4.60
N ASP A 105 -1.79 20.31 -4.45
CA ASP A 105 -2.58 19.86 -3.29
C ASP A 105 -3.14 18.44 -3.42
N TYR A 106 -2.69 17.68 -4.43
CA TYR A 106 -3.19 16.33 -4.69
C TYR A 106 -2.09 15.27 -4.64
N LEU A 107 -2.45 14.13 -4.06
CA LEU A 107 -1.71 12.90 -4.10
C LEU A 107 -2.44 11.91 -5.01
N TYR A 108 -1.72 11.43 -6.01
CA TYR A 108 -2.18 10.44 -6.98
C TYR A 108 -1.64 9.09 -6.55
N VAL A 109 -2.53 8.10 -6.50
CA VAL A 109 -2.25 6.78 -5.96
C VAL A 109 -2.53 5.75 -7.04
N ALA A 110 -1.51 4.96 -7.40
CA ALA A 110 -1.71 3.71 -8.10
C ALA A 110 -2.06 2.65 -7.04
N ASP A 111 -3.33 2.25 -7.00
CA ASP A 111 -3.95 1.49 -5.91
C ASP A 111 -4.26 0.04 -6.33
N GLY A 112 -3.36 -0.58 -7.10
CA GLY A 112 -3.50 -1.96 -7.56
C GLY A 112 -4.78 -2.17 -8.38
N GLU A 113 -5.60 -3.15 -8.02
CA GLU A 113 -6.87 -3.46 -8.71
C GLU A 113 -7.91 -2.33 -8.63
N ALA A 114 -7.75 -1.36 -7.73
CA ALA A 114 -8.69 -0.23 -7.62
C ALA A 114 -8.35 0.94 -8.57
N GLY A 115 -7.29 0.79 -9.37
CA GLY A 115 -6.85 1.75 -10.36
C GLY A 115 -6.23 3.02 -9.76
N LEU A 116 -6.58 4.17 -10.32
CA LEU A 116 -6.08 5.48 -9.89
C LEU A 116 -6.98 6.06 -8.81
N ARG A 117 -6.41 6.46 -7.67
CA ARG A 117 -7.10 7.29 -6.66
C ARG A 117 -6.47 8.68 -6.60
N ILE A 118 -7.29 9.68 -6.31
CA ILE A 118 -6.86 11.08 -6.17
C ILE A 118 -7.29 11.57 -4.80
N ILE A 119 -6.30 11.92 -3.98
CA ILE A 119 -6.47 12.33 -2.59
C ILE A 119 -6.10 13.80 -2.47
N ASP A 120 -7.02 14.62 -1.98
CA ASP A 120 -6.76 15.99 -1.54
C ASP A 120 -5.94 15.94 -0.25
N ILE A 121 -4.76 16.58 -0.29
CA ILE A 121 -3.78 16.68 0.78
C ILE A 121 -3.55 18.12 1.24
N SER A 122 -4.40 19.07 0.83
CA SER A 122 -4.35 20.49 1.23
C SER A 122 -4.39 20.67 2.75
N SER A 123 -5.04 19.74 3.45
CA SER A 123 -5.02 19.62 4.91
C SER A 123 -4.34 18.30 5.33
N PRO A 124 -3.02 18.31 5.63
CA PRO A 124 -2.24 17.10 5.93
C PRO A 124 -2.78 16.25 7.08
N SER A 125 -3.54 16.83 8.01
CA SER A 125 -4.16 16.11 9.13
C SER A 125 -5.49 15.46 8.81
N SER A 126 -6.06 15.73 7.63
CA SER A 126 -7.34 15.20 7.18
C SER A 126 -7.34 15.02 5.65
N PRO A 127 -6.42 14.19 5.11
CA PRO A 127 -6.43 13.88 3.69
C PRO A 127 -7.74 13.19 3.31
N LYS A 128 -8.25 13.46 2.10
CA LYS A 128 -9.53 12.92 1.66
C LYS A 128 -9.49 12.56 0.19
N GLU A 129 -10.00 11.37 -0.15
CA GLU A 129 -10.23 11.02 -1.55
C GLU A 129 -11.30 11.92 -2.19
N VAL A 130 -10.95 12.52 -3.34
CA VAL A 130 -11.82 13.43 -4.09
C VAL A 130 -12.22 12.87 -5.46
N GLY A 131 -11.47 11.90 -5.98
CA GLY A 131 -11.80 11.25 -7.24
C GLY A 131 -11.06 9.93 -7.41
N ALA A 132 -11.54 9.13 -8.36
CA ALA A 132 -10.96 7.85 -8.69
C ALA A 132 -11.29 7.45 -10.13
N TYR A 133 -10.42 6.66 -10.73
CA TYR A 133 -10.65 6.03 -12.02
C TYR A 133 -10.25 4.56 -11.95
N ASP A 134 -11.21 3.68 -12.18
CA ASP A 134 -11.00 2.23 -12.24
C ASP A 134 -10.30 1.88 -13.56
N THR A 135 -9.01 1.57 -13.49
CA THR A 135 -8.22 1.16 -14.67
C THR A 135 -8.49 -0.31 -14.97
N PRO A 136 -8.40 -0.76 -16.23
CA PRO A 136 -8.76 -2.14 -16.58
C PRO A 136 -7.74 -3.20 -16.14
N GLY A 137 -6.62 -2.81 -15.54
CA GLY A 137 -5.53 -3.67 -15.06
C GLY A 137 -5.23 -3.48 -13.58
N CYS A 138 -3.99 -3.77 -13.17
CA CYS A 138 -3.51 -3.39 -11.84
C CYS A 138 -2.63 -2.14 -12.00
N ALA A 139 -2.98 -1.05 -11.34
CA ALA A 139 -2.16 0.15 -11.30
C ALA A 139 -0.93 -0.06 -10.39
N TRP A 140 0.27 -0.11 -10.98
CA TRP A 140 1.53 -0.30 -10.26
C TRP A 140 2.28 1.01 -10.00
N ALA A 141 2.24 1.92 -10.96
CA ALA A 141 2.92 3.20 -10.86
C ALA A 141 2.09 4.31 -11.50
N VAL A 142 2.29 5.52 -11.01
CA VAL A 142 1.66 6.73 -11.56
C VAL A 142 2.69 7.84 -11.65
N HIS A 143 2.67 8.58 -12.76
CA HIS A 143 3.40 9.83 -12.94
C HIS A 143 2.44 10.89 -13.44
N VAL A 144 2.43 12.08 -12.82
CA VAL A 144 1.60 13.20 -13.27
C VAL A 144 2.43 14.25 -13.98
N SER A 145 1.96 14.68 -15.16
CA SER A 145 2.54 15.79 -15.91
C SER A 145 1.43 16.68 -16.44
N GLY A 146 1.38 17.93 -15.96
CA GLY A 146 0.30 18.86 -16.28
C GLY A 146 -1.05 18.33 -15.81
N SER A 147 -2.00 18.23 -16.75
CA SER A 147 -3.37 17.76 -16.50
C SER A 147 -3.56 16.26 -16.77
N TYR A 148 -2.47 15.48 -16.86
CA TYR A 148 -2.54 14.06 -17.17
C TYR A 148 -1.82 13.21 -16.12
N ALA A 149 -2.48 12.14 -15.70
CA ALA A 149 -1.89 11.03 -14.98
C ALA A 149 -1.57 9.90 -15.97
N TYR A 150 -0.33 9.43 -15.92
CA TYR A 150 0.17 8.30 -16.70
C TYR A 150 0.30 7.13 -15.74
N VAL A 151 -0.43 6.05 -16.00
CA VAL A 151 -0.51 4.89 -15.10
C VAL A 151 0.08 3.67 -15.80
N ALA A 152 1.07 3.04 -15.17
CA ALA A 152 1.53 1.71 -15.55
C ALA A 152 0.55 0.69 -14.99
N ASP A 153 -0.27 0.09 -15.86
CA ASP A 153 -1.47 -0.69 -15.50
C ASP A 153 -1.28 -2.20 -15.74
N GLY A 154 -0.07 -2.69 -15.47
CA GLY A 154 0.30 -4.09 -15.61
C GLY A 154 0.10 -4.58 -17.04
N ARG A 155 -0.69 -5.65 -17.22
CA ARG A 155 -1.01 -6.25 -18.54
C ARG A 155 -1.81 -5.35 -19.49
N LYS A 156 -2.30 -4.20 -19.00
CA LYS A 156 -3.03 -3.22 -19.80
C LYS A 156 -2.15 -2.07 -20.26
N GLY A 157 -0.83 -2.22 -20.10
CA GLY A 157 0.17 -1.28 -20.57
C GLY A 157 0.07 0.08 -19.90
N LEU A 158 0.25 1.13 -20.68
CA LEU A 158 0.15 2.51 -20.23
C LEU A 158 -1.27 3.04 -20.40
N ARG A 159 -1.81 3.66 -19.35
CA ARG A 159 -3.07 4.42 -19.39
C ARG A 159 -2.78 5.91 -19.23
N VAL A 160 -3.48 6.75 -19.98
CA VAL A 160 -3.38 8.21 -19.91
C VAL A 160 -4.74 8.77 -19.51
N ILE A 161 -4.80 9.34 -18.31
CA ILE A 161 -6.01 9.80 -17.65
C ILE A 161 -5.93 11.31 -17.52
N ASP A 162 -6.90 12.02 -18.10
CA ASP A 162 -7.16 13.43 -17.87
C ASP A 162 -7.66 13.63 -16.43
N ILE A 163 -6.95 14.48 -15.70
CA ILE A 163 -7.16 14.82 -14.30
C ILE A 163 -7.32 16.34 -14.13
N SER A 164 -7.71 17.05 -15.19
CA SER A 164 -8.00 18.48 -15.16
C SER A 164 -9.10 18.84 -14.16
N ASP A 165 -10.09 17.95 -13.99
CA ASP A 165 -10.98 17.91 -12.83
C ASP A 165 -10.62 16.70 -11.96
N PRO A 166 -9.94 16.89 -10.81
CA PRO A 166 -9.57 15.83 -9.89
C PRO A 166 -10.74 15.00 -9.37
N SER A 167 -11.98 15.53 -9.41
CA SER A 167 -13.19 14.82 -8.97
C SER A 167 -13.85 13.98 -10.06
N SER A 168 -13.44 14.18 -11.32
CA SER A 168 -13.98 13.47 -12.48
C SER A 168 -12.87 13.07 -13.48
N PRO A 169 -11.92 12.22 -13.04
CA PRO A 169 -10.85 11.75 -13.93
C PRO A 169 -11.41 10.93 -15.09
N LYS A 170 -10.80 11.07 -16.27
CA LYS A 170 -11.26 10.40 -17.49
C LYS A 170 -10.10 9.92 -18.34
N GLU A 171 -10.13 8.67 -18.77
CA GLU A 171 -9.15 8.19 -19.74
C GLU A 171 -9.29 8.84 -21.12
N VAL A 172 -8.15 9.28 -21.66
CA VAL A 172 -8.04 9.94 -22.96
C VAL A 172 -7.08 9.23 -23.92
N GLY A 173 -6.33 8.24 -23.42
CA GLY A 173 -5.43 7.43 -24.23
C GLY A 173 -4.94 6.19 -23.52
N ALA A 174 -4.48 5.22 -24.31
CA ALA A 174 -3.84 4.01 -23.83
C ALA A 174 -2.80 3.52 -24.84
N TYR A 175 -1.81 2.79 -24.35
CA TYR A 175 -0.84 2.07 -25.16
C TYR A 175 -0.58 0.71 -24.55
N ASP A 176 -1.00 -0.35 -25.25
CA ASP A 176 -0.77 -1.71 -24.82
C ASP A 176 0.72 -2.05 -25.01
N THR A 177 1.42 -2.27 -23.91
CA THR A 177 2.80 -2.76 -23.95
C THR A 177 2.79 -4.30 -24.10
N PRO A 178 3.87 -4.91 -24.64
CA PRO A 178 3.89 -6.35 -24.89
C PRO A 178 3.67 -7.22 -23.65
N ASP A 179 4.18 -6.81 -22.48
CA ASP A 179 4.03 -7.55 -21.23
C ASP A 179 3.45 -6.67 -20.10
N TRP A 180 4.12 -6.58 -18.95
CA TRP A 180 3.63 -5.88 -17.78
C TRP A 180 4.30 -4.52 -17.66
N ALA A 181 3.52 -3.44 -17.77
CA ALA A 181 3.96 -2.11 -17.36
C ALA A 181 4.06 -2.05 -15.83
N GLU A 182 5.29 -1.97 -15.31
CA GLU A 182 5.58 -1.91 -13.86
C GLU A 182 5.87 -0.47 -13.39
N ASP A 183 6.47 0.37 -14.23
CA ASP A 183 6.82 1.74 -13.86
C ASP A 183 6.65 2.69 -15.05
N VAL A 184 6.43 3.98 -14.76
CA VAL A 184 6.28 5.03 -15.75
C VAL A 184 6.93 6.33 -15.29
N HIS A 185 7.70 6.95 -16.19
CA HIS A 185 8.26 8.27 -15.99
C HIS A 185 7.96 9.19 -17.18
N VAL A 186 7.53 10.42 -16.93
CA VAL A 186 7.28 11.41 -17.98
C VAL A 186 8.35 12.49 -17.95
N SER A 187 8.93 12.79 -19.11
CA SER A 187 9.89 13.89 -19.27
C SER A 187 9.63 14.65 -20.57
N GLY A 188 9.28 15.92 -20.46
CA GLY A 188 8.84 16.72 -21.60
C GLY A 188 7.64 16.08 -22.29
N SER A 189 7.79 15.78 -23.58
CA SER A 189 6.74 15.16 -24.40
C SER A 189 6.80 13.63 -24.46
N TYR A 190 7.65 12.98 -23.65
CA TYR A 190 7.87 11.53 -23.70
C TYR A 190 7.46 10.87 -22.38
N ALA A 191 6.74 9.76 -22.49
CA ALA A 191 6.54 8.80 -21.41
C ALA A 191 7.46 7.59 -21.64
N TYR A 192 8.19 7.19 -20.60
CA TYR A 192 9.07 6.03 -20.57
C TYR A 192 8.41 4.98 -19.68
N VAL A 193 8.14 3.80 -20.22
CA VAL A 193 7.46 2.72 -19.51
C VAL A 193 8.42 1.56 -19.34
N ALA A 194 8.60 1.12 -18.09
CA ALA A 194 9.35 -0.10 -17.80
C ALA A 194 8.39 -1.29 -17.98
N ASP A 195 8.66 -2.10 -19.00
CA ASP A 195 7.90 -3.29 -19.31
C ASP A 195 8.74 -4.55 -19.01
N LYS A 196 8.10 -5.56 -18.43
CA LYS A 196 8.76 -6.81 -18.02
C LYS A 196 7.90 -8.03 -18.29
N GLU A 197 8.53 -9.02 -18.91
CA GLU A 197 7.98 -10.38 -19.01
C GLU A 197 7.93 -11.03 -17.62
N ARG A 198 6.71 -11.27 -17.12
CA ARG A 198 6.49 -12.01 -15.86
C ARG A 198 6.24 -13.49 -16.19
N LEU A 199 7.23 -14.34 -15.90
CA LEU A 199 7.18 -15.79 -16.14
C LEU A 199 6.11 -16.53 -15.30
N PHE A 200 5.45 -15.86 -14.33
CA PHE A 200 4.36 -16.41 -13.52
C PHE A 200 3.20 -15.38 -13.40
N PRO A 201 2.02 -15.64 -14.00
CA PRO A 201 0.96 -14.62 -14.20
C PRO A 201 0.12 -14.15 -13.00
N ASN A 202 0.35 -14.61 -11.77
CA ASN A 202 -0.79 -14.92 -10.90
C ASN A 202 -1.15 -13.91 -9.80
N THR A 203 -0.71 -12.66 -9.86
CA THR A 203 -1.13 -11.66 -8.86
C THR A 203 -0.81 -10.24 -9.36
N CYS A 204 -1.77 -9.30 -9.18
CA CYS A 204 -1.42 -8.12 -8.42
C CYS A 204 -1.03 -8.65 -7.02
#